data_AF-A0AA35R8C1-F1
#
_entry.id   AF-A0AA35R8C1-F1
#
_cell.length_a   1.000
_cell.length_b   1.000
_cell.length_c   1.000
_cell.angle_alpha   90.00
_cell.angle_beta   90.00
_cell.angle_gamma   90.00
#
_symmetry.space_group_name_H-M   'P 1'
#
loop_
_entity.id
_entity.type
_entity.pdbx_description
1 polymer ?
#
loop_
_entity_poly.entity_id
_entity_poly.type
_entity_poly.pdbx_seq_one_letter_code
_entity_poly.pdbx_strand_id
1 'polypeptide(L)'
;MSVLEQEHLRVLLLNTRNEVMGIEEIYIGNVNSSVVRPAEVFRPGVRANSTAILAVHNHPSGDPTPSGADVSITRDLVEAGKLLGMELLDHLVIGSGQRFVSMKEARLGFS
;
A
#
# COMPACT_ATOMS: atom_id res chain seq x y z
N MET A 1 -10.41 2.03 8.13
CA MET A 1 -10.49 1.03 7.03
C MET A 1 -10.94 -0.35 7.52
N SER A 2 -10.83 -0.70 8.80
CA SER A 2 -11.17 -2.02 9.35
C SER A 2 -12.65 -2.43 9.35
N VAL A 3 -13.56 -1.53 8.97
CA VAL A 3 -15.03 -1.74 8.98
C VAL A 3 -15.65 -1.60 7.59
N LEU A 4 -14.81 -1.57 6.54
CA LEU A 4 -15.27 -1.42 5.17
C LEU A 4 -15.70 -2.79 4.62
N GLU A 5 -16.84 -2.82 3.93
CA GLU A 5 -17.41 -4.04 3.33
C GLU A 5 -16.64 -4.50 2.09
N GLN A 6 -15.93 -3.57 1.46
CA GLN A 6 -15.06 -3.82 0.31
C GLN A 6 -13.60 -3.65 0.72
N GLU A 7 -12.71 -4.22 -0.08
CA GLU A 7 -11.29 -3.96 0.05
C GLU A 7 -10.96 -2.62 -0.61
N HIS A 8 -10.16 -1.81 0.07
CA HIS A 8 -9.71 -0.52 -0.41
C HIS A 8 -8.20 -0.50 -0.39
N LEU A 9 -7.56 -0.14 -1.51
CA LEU A 9 -6.13 0.18 -1.53
C LEU A 9 -5.98 1.69 -1.49
N ARG A 10 -5.29 2.18 -0.48
CA ARG A 10 -4.94 3.59 -0.30
C ARG A 10 -3.44 3.77 -0.25
N VAL A 11 -3.00 4.98 -0.58
CA VAL A 11 -1.61 5.40 -0.41
C VAL A 11 -1.53 6.66 0.43
N LEU A 12 -0.62 6.67 1.39
CA LEU A 12 -0.24 7.88 2.10
C LEU A 12 0.96 8.47 1.35
N LEU A 13 0.87 9.75 1.03
CA LEU A 13 1.95 10.51 0.41
C LEU A 13 2.81 11.15 1.50
N LEU A 14 4.12 11.02 1.40
CA LEU A 14 5.07 11.44 2.43
C LEU A 14 6.12 12.40 1.86
N ASN A 15 6.44 13.42 2.65
CA ASN A 15 7.57 14.31 2.36
C ASN A 15 8.91 13.73 2.84
N THR A 16 9.99 14.49 2.68
CA THR A 16 11.36 14.09 3.07
C THR A 16 11.56 13.87 4.57
N ARG A 17 10.62 14.32 5.40
CA ARG A 17 10.60 14.10 6.86
C ARG A 17 9.62 13.00 7.28
N ASN A 18 9.10 12.24 6.32
CA ASN A 18 8.06 11.23 6.51
C ASN A 18 6.75 11.79 7.12
N GLU A 19 6.47 13.08 6.91
CA GLU A 19 5.20 13.68 7.31
C GLU A 19 4.15 13.42 6.22
N VAL A 20 2.93 13.05 6.64
CA VAL A 20 1.82 12.79 5.72
C VAL A 20 1.37 14.07 5.05
N MET A 21 1.49 14.11 3.72
CA MET A 21 1.03 15.20 2.86
C MET A 21 -0.42 15.01 2.41
N GLY A 22 -0.85 13.75 2.28
CA GLY A 22 -2.17 13.40 1.79
C GLY A 22 -2.42 11.90 1.83
N ILE A 23 -3.68 11.52 1.64
CA ILE A 23 -4.12 10.11 1.57
C ILE A 23 -5.00 9.97 0.34
N GLU A 24 -4.62 9.07 -0.56
CA GLU A 24 -5.27 8.89 -1.84
C GLU A 24 -5.84 7.48 -1.94
N GLU A 25 -7.09 7.36 -2.39
CA GLU A 25 -7.73 6.08 -2.64
C GLU A 25 -7.50 5.64 -4.08
N ILE A 26 -6.81 4.52 -4.24
CA ILE A 26 -6.40 4.02 -5.56
C ILE A 26 -7.41 3.02 -6.10
N TYR A 27 -7.90 2.12 -5.25
CA TYR A 27 -8.91 1.12 -5.63
C TYR A 27 -9.96 0.92 -4.54
N ILE A 28 -11.16 0.53 -4.99
CA ILE A 28 -12.28 0.05 -4.18
C ILE A 28 -12.83 -1.23 -4.83
N GLY A 29 -13.08 -2.28 -4.05
CA GLY A 29 -13.65 -3.55 -4.53
C GLY A 29 -12.65 -4.71 -4.37
N ASN A 30 -12.88 -5.83 -5.06
CA ASN A 30 -11.93 -6.96 -5.04
C ASN A 30 -10.59 -6.48 -5.61
N VAL A 31 -9.59 -6.22 -4.77
CA VAL A 31 -8.24 -5.85 -5.21
C VAL A 31 -7.56 -7.15 -5.64
N ASN A 32 -7.96 -7.67 -6.80
CA ASN A 32 -7.21 -8.74 -7.44
C ASN A 32 -5.82 -8.20 -7.81
N SER A 33 -4.76 -8.89 -7.40
CA SER A 33 -3.37 -8.52 -7.72
C SER A 33 -3.08 -8.35 -9.21
N SER A 34 -3.86 -8.98 -10.08
CA SER A 34 -3.80 -8.79 -11.54
C SER A 34 -4.20 -7.38 -12.01
N VAL A 35 -4.76 -6.54 -11.15
CA VAL A 35 -5.33 -5.23 -11.52
C VAL A 35 -4.52 -4.05 -10.98
N VAL A 36 -3.76 -4.22 -9.89
CA VAL A 36 -3.00 -3.12 -9.27
C VAL A 36 -1.79 -2.77 -10.13
N ARG A 37 -1.83 -1.60 -10.76
CA ARG A 37 -0.71 -1.11 -11.57
C ARG A 37 0.16 -0.16 -10.74
N PRO A 38 1.49 -0.37 -10.62
CA PRO A 38 2.36 0.57 -9.91
C PRO A 38 2.23 2.01 -10.41
N ALA A 39 2.06 2.20 -11.72
CA ALA A 39 1.85 3.51 -12.31
C ALA A 39 0.60 4.26 -11.81
N GLU A 40 -0.41 3.57 -11.28
CA GLU A 40 -1.58 4.18 -10.65
C GLU A 40 -1.32 4.50 -9.19
N VAL A 41 -0.66 3.57 -8.47
CA VAL A 41 -0.28 3.74 -7.06
C VAL A 41 0.66 4.93 -6.85
N PHE A 42 1.64 5.12 -7.74
CA PHE A 42 2.62 6.20 -7.65
C PHE A 42 2.17 7.52 -8.28
N ARG A 43 1.12 7.53 -9.14
CA ARG A 43 0.68 8.75 -9.85
C ARG A 43 0.35 9.92 -8.92
N PRO A 44 -0.37 9.73 -7.80
CA PRO A 44 -0.64 10.84 -6.89
C PRO A 44 0.64 11.35 -6.22
N GLY A 45 1.55 10.45 -5.85
CA GLY A 45 2.85 10.83 -5.30
C GLY A 45 3.68 11.69 -6.25
N VAL A 46 3.71 11.32 -7.54
CA VAL A 46 4.40 12.10 -8.57
C VAL A 46 3.78 13.49 -8.72
N ARG A 47 2.44 13.58 -8.75
CA ARG A 47 1.72 14.86 -8.84
C ARG A 47 1.94 15.76 -7.63
N ALA A 48 2.07 15.17 -6.44
CA ALA A 48 2.24 15.88 -5.18
C ALA A 48 3.71 16.18 -4.83
N ASN A 49 4.67 15.75 -5.66
CA ASN A 49 6.11 15.77 -5.34
C ASN A 49 6.43 15.05 -4.01
N SER A 50 5.76 13.92 -3.79
CA SER A 50 6.02 13.01 -2.67
C SER A 50 7.38 12.35 -2.84
N THR A 51 8.14 12.19 -1.76
CA THR A 51 9.45 11.50 -1.79
C THR A 51 9.36 10.03 -1.39
N ALA A 52 8.28 9.66 -0.72
CA ALA A 52 7.99 8.28 -0.37
C ALA A 52 6.47 8.05 -0.28
N ILE A 53 6.04 6.79 -0.23
CA ILE A 53 4.65 6.41 0.01
C ILE A 53 4.55 5.30 1.05
N LEU A 54 3.39 5.18 1.70
CA LEU A 54 2.94 3.96 2.37
C LEU A 54 1.74 3.41 1.62
N ALA A 55 1.74 2.13 1.29
CA ALA A 55 0.55 1.45 0.79
C ALA A 55 -0.25 0.90 1.98
N VAL A 56 -1.58 0.96 1.91
CA VAL A 56 -2.47 0.42 2.94
C VAL A 56 -3.67 -0.21 2.29
N HIS A 57 -3.95 -1.47 2.59
CA HIS A 57 -5.24 -2.09 2.23
C HIS A 57 -5.90 -2.76 3.42
N ASN A 58 -7.22 -2.97 3.33
CA ASN A 58 -7.98 -3.69 4.36
C ASN A 58 -8.51 -5.01 3.83
N HIS A 59 -8.50 -6.04 4.67
CA HIS A 59 -9.23 -7.27 4.39
C HIS A 59 -10.63 -7.19 5.02
N PRO A 60 -11.72 -7.25 4.22
CA PRO A 60 -13.09 -7.23 4.76
C PRO A 60 -13.40 -8.40 5.70
N SER A 61 -12.67 -9.52 5.58
CA SER A 61 -12.72 -10.65 6.52
C SER A 61 -12.29 -10.27 7.94
N GLY A 62 -11.56 -9.17 8.09
CA GLY A 62 -10.98 -8.71 9.33
C GLY A 62 -9.68 -9.42 9.73
N ASP A 63 -9.21 -10.40 8.95
CA ASP A 63 -7.93 -11.08 9.16
C ASP A 63 -6.81 -10.36 8.38
N PRO A 64 -5.81 -9.75 9.05
CA PRO A 64 -4.75 -9.02 8.37
C PRO A 64 -3.65 -9.92 7.79
N THR A 65 -3.77 -11.25 7.84
CA THR A 65 -2.78 -12.13 7.22
C THR A 65 -2.68 -11.87 5.71
N PRO A 66 -1.49 -11.49 5.20
CA PRO A 66 -1.32 -11.18 3.79
C PRO A 66 -1.40 -12.43 2.92
N SER A 67 -2.01 -12.27 1.74
CA SER A 67 -2.06 -13.26 0.69
C SER A 67 -0.80 -13.26 -0.19
N GLY A 68 -0.61 -14.29 -1.00
CA GLY A 68 0.48 -14.30 -2.00
C GLY A 68 0.34 -13.20 -3.07
N ALA A 69 -0.89 -12.73 -3.30
CA ALA A 69 -1.19 -11.59 -4.15
C ALA A 69 -0.61 -10.29 -3.54
N ASP A 70 -0.80 -10.07 -2.24
CA ASP A 70 -0.27 -8.90 -1.53
C ASP A 70 1.26 -8.87 -1.56
N VAL A 71 1.90 -10.02 -1.37
CA VAL A 71 3.37 -10.15 -1.46
C VAL A 71 3.86 -9.78 -2.85
N SER A 72 3.16 -10.23 -3.90
CA SER A 72 3.53 -9.96 -5.29
C SER A 72 3.39 -8.48 -5.64
N ILE A 73 2.26 -7.86 -5.28
CA ILE A 73 2.03 -6.42 -5.46
C ILE A 73 3.10 -5.62 -4.71
N THR A 74 3.37 -5.98 -3.45
CA THR A 74 4.36 -5.29 -2.62
C THR A 74 5.72 -5.28 -3.31
N ARG A 75 6.16 -6.42 -3.84
CA ARG A 75 7.43 -6.51 -4.57
C ARG A 75 7.47 -5.62 -5.80
N ASP A 76 6.41 -5.63 -6.60
CA ASP A 76 6.34 -4.80 -7.81
C ASP A 76 6.34 -3.30 -7.47
N LEU A 77 5.70 -2.91 -6.36
CA LEU A 77 5.73 -1.53 -5.86
C LEU A 77 7.10 -1.13 -5.30
N VAL A 78 7.80 -2.03 -4.59
CA VAL A 78 9.17 -1.79 -4.13
C VAL A 78 10.10 -1.51 -5.30
N GLU A 79 10.07 -2.34 -6.34
CA GLU A 79 10.91 -2.16 -7.53
C GLU A 79 10.53 -0.89 -8.32
N ALA A 80 9.24 -0.62 -8.51
CA ALA A 80 8.79 0.62 -9.14
C ALA A 80 9.22 1.87 -8.35
N GLY A 81 9.13 1.82 -7.02
CA GLY A 81 9.56 2.91 -6.15
C GLY A 81 11.05 3.20 -6.26
N LYS A 82 11.89 2.15 -6.32
CA LYS A 82 13.33 2.27 -6.59
C LYS A 82 13.60 2.98 -7.92
N LEU A 83 12.89 2.60 -8.99
CA LEU A 83 13.03 3.21 -10.33
C LEU A 83 12.57 4.67 -10.38
N LEU A 84 11.51 5.02 -9.64
CA LEU A 84 10.94 6.37 -9.62
C LEU A 84 11.66 7.33 -8.66
N GLY A 85 12.58 6.82 -7.82
CA GLY A 85 13.15 7.60 -6.72
C GLY A 85 12.12 7.98 -5.65
N MET A 86 11.08 7.14 -5.49
CA MET A 86 10.00 7.34 -4.52
C MET A 86 9.80 6.06 -3.73
N GLU A 87 10.35 5.99 -2.53
CA GLU A 87 10.41 4.75 -1.75
C GLU A 87 9.00 4.31 -1.28
N LEU A 88 8.68 3.02 -1.41
CA LEU A 88 7.60 2.43 -0.63
C LEU A 88 8.15 2.13 0.77
N LEU A 89 7.77 2.93 1.76
CA LEU A 89 8.31 2.76 3.12
C LEU A 89 7.78 1.51 3.80
N ASP A 90 6.53 1.13 3.54
CA ASP A 90 5.86 -0.06 4.04
C ASP A 90 4.56 -0.30 3.25
N HIS A 91 4.03 -1.51 3.37
CA HIS A 91 2.69 -1.88 2.95
C HIS A 91 1.95 -2.48 4.15
N LEU A 92 0.87 -1.83 4.59
CA LEU A 92 0.10 -2.26 5.76
C LEU A 92 -1.18 -2.99 5.34
N VAL A 93 -1.38 -4.19 5.89
CA VAL A 93 -2.65 -4.93 5.78
C VAL A 93 -3.46 -4.71 7.04
N ILE A 94 -4.64 -4.09 6.92
CA ILE A 94 -5.49 -3.71 8.04
C ILE A 94 -6.61 -4.75 8.23
N GLY A 95 -6.71 -5.28 9.45
CA GLY A 95 -7.78 -6.16 9.88
C GLY A 95 -8.71 -5.52 10.91
N SER A 96 -9.61 -6.32 11.47
CA SER A 96 -10.56 -5.91 12.51
C SER A 96 -9.89 -5.82 13.87
N GLY A 97 -10.45 -4.97 14.75
CA GLY A 97 -10.02 -4.88 16.15
C GLY A 97 -8.63 -4.29 16.36
N GLN A 98 -8.26 -3.26 15.58
CA GLN A 98 -6.94 -2.60 15.63
C GLN A 98 -5.75 -3.52 15.27
N ARG A 99 -6.02 -4.64 14.60
CA ARG A 99 -4.97 -5.52 14.10
C ARG A 99 -4.47 -5.07 12.73
N PHE A 100 -3.18 -5.19 12.51
CA PHE A 100 -2.56 -4.97 11.21
C PHE A 100 -1.31 -5.85 11.07
N VAL A 101 -0.86 -6.02 9.83
CA VAL A 101 0.45 -6.59 9.50
C VAL A 101 1.24 -5.56 8.70
N SER A 102 2.48 -5.31 9.12
CA SER A 102 3.48 -4.62 8.31
C SER A 102 4.16 -5.65 7.41
N MET A 103 4.04 -5.48 6.10
CA MET A 103 4.71 -6.34 5.12
C MET A 103 6.23 -6.20 5.21
N LYS A 104 6.74 -5.00 5.54
CA LYS A 104 8.18 -4.77 5.75
C LYS A 104 8.71 -5.47 6.99
N GLU A 105 8.02 -5.36 8.13
CA GLU A 105 8.40 -6.05 9.37
C GLU A 105 8.37 -7.57 9.19
N ALA A 106 7.33 -8.08 8.51
CA ALA A 106 7.19 -9.50 8.18
C ALA A 106 8.16 -9.99 7.08
N ARG A 107 8.95 -9.09 6.45
CA ARG A 107 9.87 -9.38 5.34
C ARG A 107 9.18 -10.00 4.12
N LEU A 108 7.98 -9.52 3.82
CA LEU A 108 7.14 -9.99 2.74
C LEU A 108 7.14 -8.99 1.59
N GLY A 109 7.72 -9.37 0.45
CA GLY A 109 7.77 -8.53 -0.75
C GLY A 109 8.83 -7.41 -0.70
N PHE A 110 9.45 -7.17 0.46
CA PHE A 110 10.61 -6.30 0.62
C PHE A 110 11.89 -7.13 0.49
N SER A 111 12.59 -6.98 -0.64
CA SER A 111 13.91 -7.57 -0.93
C SER A 111 14.95 -6.51 -1.26
#